data_AF-A0A6P5TBA4-F1
#
_entry.id   AF-A0A6P5TBA4-F1
#
_cell.length_a   1.000
_cell.length_b   1.000
_cell.length_c   1.000
_cell.angle_alpha   90.00
_cell.angle_beta   90.00
_cell.angle_gamma   90.00
#
_symmetry.space_group_name_H-M   'P 1'
#
loop_
_entity.id
_entity.type
_entity.pdbx_description
1 polymer ?
#
loop_
_entity_poly.entity_id
_entity_poly.type
_entity_poly.pdbx_seq_one_letter_code
_entity_poly.pdbx_strand_id
1 'polypeptide(L)'
;MARGRGEREDYEKNPGCEKVDCLSMETFLQPKNLTHGMSDDELFWRASMVPGKEDFPFERVPKVAFMFLSRGPLPMMPLWERFFQGHDKFFSIYLHMFPGYKLNVSSTSPFYGRQIPSQPVSWGTVTLVDAERRLLSNALLDFSNQRFILLSESCIPVYNFPTVYKYLIGSNHSFVESYDDPGRYGRGRYSRKMLPEIELYQWRKGSQWFELSRTLAIYIVSETKYYTLFSRYCLPACYPDEHYMPTYFNMFHGSLNSNRTVTWVDWSLGGPHPATYAGDNITEDLVRSIRNNGALCQYNSEMTSICYLFARKFAPSALEPLLDLASSVMEF
;
A
#
# COMPACT_ATOMS: atom_id res chain seq x y z
N MET A 1 10.76 71.75 -32.47
CA MET A 1 10.34 70.34 -32.63
C MET A 1 11.60 69.47 -32.64
N ALA A 2 11.91 68.84 -31.51
CA ALA A 2 12.99 67.86 -31.41
C ALA A 2 12.46 66.66 -30.61
N ARG A 3 12.63 65.47 -31.19
CA ARG A 3 12.18 64.17 -30.69
C ARG A 3 13.07 63.70 -29.55
N GLY A 4 12.49 63.40 -28.39
CA GLY A 4 13.11 62.60 -27.33
C GLY A 4 12.50 61.20 -27.31
N ARG A 5 13.33 60.17 -27.49
CA ARG A 5 12.96 58.75 -27.37
C ARG A 5 12.76 58.43 -25.88
N GLY A 6 11.55 58.01 -25.50
CA GLY A 6 11.31 57.37 -24.21
C GLY A 6 11.67 55.89 -24.31
N GLU A 7 12.54 55.45 -23.40
CA GLU A 7 12.95 54.07 -23.18
C GLU A 7 11.71 53.23 -22.79
N ARG A 8 11.57 52.04 -23.40
CA ARG A 8 10.63 51.02 -22.94
C ARG A 8 11.34 50.21 -21.87
N GLU A 9 10.85 50.29 -20.64
CA GLU A 9 11.17 49.34 -19.59
C GLU A 9 10.54 47.99 -19.96
N ASP A 10 11.38 47.01 -20.32
CA ASP A 10 11.02 45.61 -20.41
C ASP A 10 10.82 45.08 -18.97
N TYR A 11 9.57 44.99 -18.53
CA TYR A 11 9.22 44.22 -17.35
C TYR A 11 9.41 42.72 -17.66
N GLU A 12 10.46 42.14 -17.09
CA GLU A 12 10.68 40.69 -17.02
C GLU A 12 9.40 39.97 -16.56
N LYS A 13 8.88 39.11 -17.45
CA LYS A 13 7.86 38.12 -17.09
C LYS A 13 8.45 37.17 -16.05
N ASN A 14 8.04 37.36 -14.81
CA ASN A 14 8.18 36.37 -13.74
C ASN A 14 7.64 35.01 -14.26
N PRO A 15 8.43 33.91 -14.27
CA PRO A 15 7.96 32.63 -14.78
C PRO A 15 6.79 32.17 -13.90
N GLY A 16 5.63 32.05 -14.54
CA GLY A 16 4.33 32.02 -13.89
C GLY A 16 4.18 30.90 -12.87
N CYS A 17 3.55 31.24 -11.74
CA CYS A 17 2.78 30.28 -10.98
C CYS A 17 1.66 29.78 -11.91
N GLU A 18 1.81 28.58 -12.48
CA GLU A 18 0.77 27.98 -13.32
C GLU A 18 -0.55 27.98 -12.54
N LYS A 19 -1.59 28.60 -13.11
CA LYS A 19 -2.93 28.52 -12.54
C LYS A 19 -3.42 27.07 -12.70
N VAL A 20 -3.28 26.26 -11.65
CA VAL A 20 -3.86 24.92 -11.59
C VAL A 20 -5.38 25.07 -11.53
N ASP A 21 -6.08 24.60 -12.56
CA ASP A 21 -7.54 24.46 -12.52
C ASP A 21 -7.91 23.27 -11.64
N CYS A 22 -8.14 23.53 -10.37
CA CYS A 22 -8.52 22.53 -9.37
C CYS A 22 -9.85 21.83 -9.66
N LEU A 23 -10.68 22.35 -10.57
CA LEU A 23 -11.95 21.75 -10.97
C LEU A 23 -11.86 21.00 -12.32
N SER A 24 -10.70 21.04 -12.98
CA SER A 24 -10.47 20.26 -14.19
C SER A 24 -10.61 18.76 -13.90
N MET A 25 -11.16 18.03 -14.88
CA MET A 25 -11.28 16.58 -14.79
C MET A 25 -9.91 15.91 -14.61
N GLU A 26 -8.86 16.42 -15.26
CA GLU A 26 -7.49 15.91 -15.09
C GLU A 26 -7.05 15.96 -13.61
N THR A 27 -7.21 17.12 -12.96
CA THR A 27 -6.81 17.32 -11.55
C THR A 27 -7.69 16.52 -10.60
N PHE A 28 -8.97 16.37 -10.92
CA PHE A 28 -9.91 15.57 -10.14
C PHE A 28 -9.57 14.08 -10.18
N LEU A 29 -9.19 13.55 -11.34
CA LEU A 29 -8.94 12.13 -11.54
C LEU A 29 -7.59 11.66 -11.05
N GLN A 30 -6.58 12.52 -11.16
CA GLN A 30 -5.21 12.21 -10.79
C GLN A 30 -4.62 13.38 -10.01
N PRO A 31 -4.78 13.38 -8.67
CA PRO A 31 -4.22 14.43 -7.82
C PRO A 31 -2.69 14.45 -7.96
N LYS A 32 -2.15 15.48 -8.62
CA LYS A 32 -0.69 15.67 -8.76
C LYS A 32 -0.04 16.03 -7.42
N ASN A 33 -0.78 16.74 -6.57
CA ASN A 33 -0.35 17.10 -5.22
C ASN A 33 -1.12 16.27 -4.20
N LEU A 34 -0.39 15.49 -3.40
CA LEU A 34 -0.94 14.66 -2.33
C LEU A 34 -1.12 15.43 -1.01
N THR A 35 -0.63 16.66 -0.92
CA THR A 35 -0.83 17.50 0.27
C THR A 35 -2.23 18.11 0.28
N HIS A 36 -2.91 18.00 1.43
CA HIS A 36 -4.24 18.55 1.64
C HIS A 36 -4.48 18.85 3.13
N GLY A 37 -5.50 19.68 3.42
CA GLY A 37 -5.90 20.03 4.78
C GLY A 37 -7.05 19.21 5.36
N MET A 38 -7.57 18.21 4.63
CA MET A 38 -8.67 17.36 5.11
C MET A 38 -8.28 16.60 6.38
N SER A 39 -9.20 16.57 7.33
CA SER A 39 -9.20 15.62 8.45
C SER A 39 -9.40 14.17 7.96
N ASP A 40 -9.14 13.19 8.84
CA ASP A 40 -9.39 11.78 8.49
C ASP A 40 -10.85 11.53 8.13
N ASP A 41 -11.81 12.11 8.86
CA ASP A 41 -13.24 11.97 8.57
C ASP A 41 -13.63 12.52 7.19
N GLU A 42 -13.14 13.72 6.85
CA GLU A 42 -13.37 14.33 5.53
C GLU A 42 -12.70 13.53 4.41
N LEU A 43 -11.46 13.07 4.64
CA LEU A 43 -10.71 12.28 3.69
C LEU A 43 -11.37 10.93 3.44
N PHE A 44 -11.77 10.21 4.50
CA PHE A 44 -12.40 8.89 4.39
C PHE A 44 -13.77 9.00 3.72
N TRP A 45 -14.55 10.02 4.08
CA TRP A 45 -15.82 10.31 3.41
C TRP A 45 -15.61 10.60 1.92
N ARG A 46 -14.65 11.46 1.56
CA ARG A 46 -14.34 11.76 0.16
C ARG A 46 -13.85 10.52 -0.60
N ALA A 47 -12.98 9.73 0.00
CA ALA A 47 -12.43 8.51 -0.60
C ALA A 47 -13.49 7.41 -0.79
N SER A 48 -14.57 7.43 0.00
CA SER A 48 -15.70 6.51 -0.13
C SER A 48 -16.63 6.81 -1.30
N MET A 49 -16.49 7.97 -1.95
CA MET A 49 -17.38 8.35 -3.05
C MET A 49 -17.21 7.44 -4.26
N VAL A 50 -18.33 6.93 -4.76
CA VAL A 50 -18.40 6.10 -5.98
C VAL A 50 -19.31 6.79 -7.00
N PRO A 51 -18.87 6.97 -8.26
CA PRO A 51 -19.72 7.49 -9.31
C PRO A 51 -20.92 6.56 -9.54
N GLY A 52 -22.12 7.13 -9.61
CA GLY A 52 -23.34 6.37 -9.96
C GLY A 52 -23.43 6.00 -11.46
N LYS A 53 -22.55 6.57 -12.30
CA LYS A 53 -22.43 6.21 -13.71
C LYS A 53 -21.31 5.19 -13.86
N GLU A 54 -21.62 4.02 -14.44
CA GLU A 54 -20.65 2.93 -14.63
C GLU A 54 -19.55 3.33 -15.63
N ASP A 55 -19.92 4.01 -16.71
CA ASP A 55 -18.96 4.45 -17.72
C ASP A 55 -18.22 5.72 -17.31
N PHE A 56 -16.90 5.67 -17.44
CA PHE A 56 -16.04 6.84 -17.26
C PHE A 56 -16.08 7.75 -18.50
N PRO A 57 -16.17 9.08 -18.33
CA PRO A 57 -16.12 10.02 -19.45
C PRO A 57 -14.71 10.24 -20.02
N PHE A 58 -13.76 9.34 -19.75
CA PHE A 58 -12.36 9.44 -20.14
C PHE A 58 -11.72 8.04 -20.23
N GLU A 59 -10.66 7.92 -21.01
CA GLU A 59 -9.84 6.70 -21.03
C GLU A 59 -9.02 6.58 -19.75
N ARG A 60 -9.02 5.38 -19.17
CA ARG A 60 -8.33 5.12 -17.92
C ARG A 60 -7.46 3.88 -18.04
N VAL A 61 -6.20 4.03 -17.69
CA VAL A 61 -5.28 2.90 -17.49
C VAL A 61 -5.37 2.46 -16.04
N PRO A 62 -5.77 1.20 -15.74
CA PRO A 62 -5.74 0.68 -14.39
C PRO A 62 -4.34 0.82 -13.78
N LYS A 63 -4.27 1.31 -12.54
CA LYS A 63 -3.01 1.45 -11.81
C LYS A 63 -2.99 0.59 -10.57
N VAL A 64 -1.78 0.25 -10.14
CA VAL A 64 -1.49 -0.32 -8.84
C VAL A 64 -0.93 0.78 -7.94
N ALA A 65 -1.58 1.03 -6.80
CA ALA A 65 -1.11 1.94 -5.76
C ALA A 65 -0.17 1.20 -4.81
N PHE A 66 1.10 1.61 -4.80
CA PHE A 66 2.12 1.13 -3.88
C PHE A 66 2.16 2.05 -2.66
N MET A 67 1.68 1.55 -1.53
CA MET A 67 1.51 2.32 -0.31
C MET A 67 2.58 1.89 0.71
N PHE A 68 3.51 2.78 1.02
CA PHE A 68 4.58 2.50 1.97
C PHE A 68 4.26 3.10 3.33
N LEU A 69 4.19 2.25 4.34
CA LEU A 69 4.13 2.64 5.75
C LEU A 69 5.54 2.49 6.33
N SER A 70 6.21 3.61 6.58
CA SER A 70 7.59 3.64 7.06
C SER A 70 7.76 4.51 8.30
N ARG A 71 8.65 4.10 9.21
CA ARG A 71 9.05 4.93 10.35
C ARG A 71 10.14 5.95 10.03
N GLY A 72 10.81 5.81 8.88
CA GLY A 72 11.96 6.64 8.53
C GLY A 72 12.44 6.38 7.10
N PRO A 73 13.76 6.33 6.83
CA PRO A 73 14.26 6.21 5.48
C PRO A 73 13.78 4.92 4.79
N LEU A 74 13.76 4.95 3.46
CA LEU A 74 13.45 3.80 2.61
C LEU A 74 14.78 3.24 2.06
N PRO A 75 15.49 2.37 2.79
CA PRO A 75 16.79 1.86 2.35
C PRO A 75 16.67 1.06 1.05
N MET A 76 15.54 0.38 0.83
CA MET A 76 15.29 -0.38 -0.40
C MET A 76 14.86 0.50 -1.59
N MET A 77 14.81 1.83 -1.45
CA MET A 77 14.34 2.74 -2.50
C MET A 77 15.07 2.54 -3.84
N PRO A 78 16.41 2.42 -3.92
CA PRO A 78 17.08 2.25 -5.21
C PRO A 78 16.64 0.97 -5.95
N LEU A 79 16.32 -0.10 -5.22
CA LEU A 79 15.77 -1.33 -5.80
C LEU A 79 14.38 -1.10 -6.37
N TRP A 80 13.53 -0.37 -5.64
CA TRP A 80 12.20 0.00 -6.10
C TRP A 80 12.25 0.95 -7.31
N GLU A 81 13.21 1.87 -7.38
CA GLU A 81 13.39 2.75 -8.55
C GLU A 81 13.69 1.93 -9.82
N ARG A 82 14.54 0.89 -9.74
CA ARG A 82 14.74 -0.05 -10.87
C ARG A 82 13.46 -0.80 -11.22
N PHE A 83 12.74 -1.30 -10.22
CA PHE A 83 11.46 -2.00 -10.44
C PHE A 83 10.42 -1.13 -11.17
N PHE A 84 10.36 0.17 -10.88
CA PHE A 84 9.38 1.08 -11.48
C PHE A 84 9.79 1.67 -12.83
N GLN A 85 11.05 1.54 -13.22
CA GLN A 85 11.62 2.21 -14.38
C GLN A 85 10.85 1.89 -15.68
N GLY A 86 10.34 2.92 -16.36
CA GLY A 86 9.63 2.77 -17.64
C GLY A 86 8.15 2.40 -17.51
N HIS A 87 7.58 2.41 -16.30
CA HIS A 87 6.22 1.95 -16.03
C HIS A 87 5.28 3.00 -15.42
N ASP A 88 5.64 4.30 -15.49
CA ASP A 88 4.98 5.42 -14.78
C ASP A 88 3.46 5.53 -14.97
N LYS A 89 2.93 5.01 -16.09
CA LYS A 89 1.49 5.05 -16.41
C LYS A 89 0.67 4.02 -15.62
N PHE A 90 1.31 3.01 -15.04
CA PHE A 90 0.66 1.82 -14.48
C PHE A 90 0.69 1.76 -12.95
N PHE A 91 1.30 2.74 -12.30
CA PHE A 91 1.38 2.77 -10.84
C PHE A 91 1.27 4.17 -10.27
N SER A 92 1.06 4.21 -8.96
CA SER A 92 1.14 5.41 -8.12
C SER A 92 1.80 5.02 -6.80
N ILE A 93 2.46 5.97 -6.13
CA ILE A 93 3.17 5.74 -4.87
C ILE A 93 2.62 6.68 -3.81
N TYR A 94 2.42 6.16 -2.60
CA TYR A 94 1.96 6.91 -1.43
C TYR A 94 2.81 6.54 -0.22
N LEU A 95 3.31 7.55 0.49
CA LEU A 95 4.22 7.36 1.62
C LEU A 95 3.59 7.92 2.90
N HIS A 96 3.32 7.04 3.85
CA HIS A 96 2.99 7.44 5.21
C HIS A 96 4.26 7.31 6.06
N MET A 97 4.80 8.45 6.48
CA MET A 97 6.08 8.53 7.19
C MET A 97 5.90 9.16 8.56
N PHE A 98 6.90 9.03 9.44
CA PHE A 98 6.85 9.70 10.74
C PHE A 98 6.64 11.22 10.57
N PRO A 99 5.71 11.86 11.30
CA PRO A 99 5.44 13.29 11.14
C PRO A 99 6.70 14.15 11.30
N GLY A 100 6.92 15.06 10.34
CA GLY A 100 8.11 15.91 10.29
C GLY A 100 9.31 15.31 9.55
N TYR A 101 9.27 14.02 9.21
CA TYR A 101 10.26 13.44 8.30
C TYR A 101 10.09 14.00 6.89
N LYS A 102 11.19 14.39 6.26
CA LYS A 102 11.22 14.87 4.88
C LYS A 102 12.07 13.92 4.05
N LEU A 103 11.44 13.20 3.14
CA LEU A 103 12.14 12.36 2.18
C LEU A 103 12.95 13.24 1.22
N ASN A 104 14.26 13.04 1.18
CA ASN A 104 15.16 13.73 0.26
C ASN A 104 15.40 12.85 -0.98
N VAL A 105 14.75 13.20 -2.09
CA VAL A 105 14.85 12.48 -3.37
C VAL A 105 14.86 13.47 -4.53
N SER A 106 15.50 13.07 -5.65
CA SER A 106 15.47 13.83 -6.90
C SER A 106 14.04 14.01 -7.42
N SER A 107 13.77 15.10 -8.12
CA SER A 107 12.48 15.33 -8.81
C SER A 107 12.16 14.29 -9.88
N THR A 108 13.17 13.55 -10.34
CA THR A 108 13.04 12.45 -11.30
C THR A 108 12.70 11.10 -10.63
N SER A 109 12.78 11.02 -9.30
CA SER A 109 12.45 9.80 -8.57
C SER A 109 10.93 9.57 -8.58
N PRO A 110 10.44 8.32 -8.75
CA PRO A 110 9.02 8.02 -8.65
C PRO A 110 8.46 8.31 -7.24
N PHE A 111 9.33 8.43 -6.23
CA PHE A 111 9.00 8.78 -4.84
C PHE A 111 8.88 10.29 -4.59
N TYR A 112 9.24 11.14 -5.55
CA TYR A 112 9.18 12.59 -5.39
C TYR A 112 7.74 13.09 -5.19
N GLY A 113 7.53 13.89 -4.13
CA GLY A 113 6.21 14.46 -3.83
C GLY A 113 5.15 13.43 -3.44
N ARG A 114 5.55 12.21 -3.05
CA ARG A 114 4.62 11.10 -2.76
C ARG A 114 4.24 10.95 -1.28
N GLN A 115 4.70 11.83 -0.41
CA GLN A 115 4.34 11.83 1.01
C GLN A 115 2.91 12.34 1.21
N ILE A 116 2.10 11.57 1.94
CA ILE A 116 0.75 11.98 2.36
C ILE A 116 0.79 12.69 3.72
N PRO A 117 -0.24 13.49 4.07
CA PRO A 117 -0.42 13.97 5.44
C PRO A 117 -0.47 12.79 6.43
N SER A 118 0.61 12.63 7.20
CA SER A 118 0.84 11.47 8.07
C SER A 118 0.64 11.83 9.54
N GLN A 119 0.26 10.86 10.37
CA GLN A 119 0.09 11.02 11.82
C GLN A 119 0.98 10.03 12.60
N PRO A 120 1.25 10.24 13.90
CA PRO A 120 2.01 9.31 14.70
C PRO A 120 1.35 7.92 14.77
N VAL A 121 2.17 6.87 14.71
CA VAL A 121 1.72 5.47 14.73
C VAL A 121 2.48 4.71 15.81
N SER A 122 1.74 3.90 16.59
CA SER A 122 2.28 3.03 17.64
C SER A 122 1.99 1.56 17.35
N TRP A 123 3.00 0.71 17.51
CA TRP A 123 2.89 -0.71 17.22
C TRP A 123 1.81 -1.39 18.06
N GLY A 124 1.01 -2.23 17.41
CA GLY A 124 -0.05 -3.00 18.05
C GLY A 124 -1.26 -2.20 18.52
N THR A 125 -1.38 -0.94 18.10
CA THR A 125 -2.50 -0.06 18.43
C THR A 125 -3.34 0.24 17.18
N VAL A 126 -4.56 0.74 17.37
CA VAL A 126 -5.44 1.13 16.25
C VAL A 126 -4.84 2.19 15.32
N THR A 127 -3.85 2.96 15.79
CA THR A 127 -3.17 3.97 14.96
C THR A 127 -2.47 3.39 13.73
N LEU A 128 -2.12 2.09 13.74
CA LEU A 128 -1.64 1.39 12.55
C LEU A 128 -2.75 1.27 11.49
N VAL A 129 -3.93 0.83 11.91
CA VAL A 129 -5.11 0.74 11.04
C VAL A 129 -5.51 2.14 10.54
N ASP A 130 -5.37 3.17 11.36
CA ASP A 130 -5.62 4.55 10.91
C ASP A 130 -4.65 4.97 9.81
N ALA A 131 -3.35 4.63 9.94
CA ALA A 131 -2.36 4.92 8.90
C ALA A 131 -2.62 4.14 7.60
N GLU A 132 -3.04 2.89 7.70
CA GLU A 132 -3.46 2.07 6.56
C GLU A 132 -4.69 2.67 5.86
N ARG A 133 -5.70 3.10 6.62
CA ARG A 133 -6.89 3.79 6.09
C ARG A 133 -6.54 5.14 5.46
N ARG A 134 -5.58 5.89 6.01
CA ARG A 134 -5.08 7.14 5.40
C ARG A 134 -4.37 6.90 4.08
N LEU A 135 -3.53 5.87 4.00
CA LEU A 135 -2.88 5.44 2.76
C LEU A 135 -3.92 5.04 1.71
N LEU A 136 -4.86 4.16 2.08
CA LEU A 136 -5.95 3.73 1.20
C LEU A 136 -6.77 4.94 0.71
N SER A 137 -7.14 5.84 1.61
CA SER A 137 -8.00 6.97 1.26
C SER A 137 -7.32 7.95 0.33
N ASN A 138 -6.05 8.28 0.57
CA ASN A 138 -5.25 9.10 -0.35
C ASN A 138 -5.10 8.42 -1.72
N ALA A 139 -4.87 7.11 -1.73
CA ALA A 139 -4.75 6.34 -2.96
C ALA A 139 -6.07 6.24 -3.74
N LEU A 140 -7.21 6.17 -3.04
CA LEU A 140 -8.54 6.10 -3.65
C LEU A 140 -8.93 7.38 -4.39
N LEU A 141 -8.33 8.52 -4.04
CA LEU A 141 -8.56 9.79 -4.74
C LEU A 141 -8.06 9.76 -6.19
N ASP A 142 -7.07 8.92 -6.54
CA ASP A 142 -6.79 8.63 -7.96
C ASP A 142 -7.77 7.55 -8.43
N PHE A 143 -8.66 7.94 -9.34
CA PHE A 143 -9.68 7.04 -9.88
C PHE A 143 -9.08 5.90 -10.70
N SER A 144 -7.84 6.03 -11.17
CA SER A 144 -7.11 5.02 -11.95
C SER A 144 -6.61 3.86 -11.09
N ASN A 145 -6.41 4.09 -9.78
CA ASN A 145 -5.95 3.05 -8.87
C ASN A 145 -7.02 1.98 -8.66
N GLN A 146 -6.69 0.73 -9.00
CA GLN A 146 -7.57 -0.44 -8.90
C GLN A 146 -7.11 -1.47 -7.89
N ARG A 147 -5.82 -1.44 -7.56
CA ARG A 147 -5.15 -2.38 -6.68
C ARG A 147 -4.32 -1.57 -5.69
N PHE A 148 -4.32 -1.97 -4.42
CA PHE A 148 -3.76 -1.20 -3.32
C PHE A 148 -2.89 -2.12 -2.46
N ILE A 149 -1.57 -1.97 -2.53
CA ILE A 149 -0.62 -2.85 -1.84
C ILE A 149 -0.01 -2.09 -0.68
N LEU A 150 -0.03 -2.69 0.51
CA LEU A 150 0.69 -2.19 1.67
C LEU A 150 2.11 -2.78 1.75
N LEU A 151 3.11 -1.92 1.89
CA LEU A 151 4.53 -2.25 1.98
C LEU A 151 5.20 -1.48 3.12
N SER A 152 6.37 -1.95 3.56
CA SER A 152 7.25 -1.24 4.50
C SER A 152 8.55 -0.85 3.85
N GLU A 153 9.38 -0.09 4.58
CA GLU A 153 10.77 0.22 4.23
C GLU A 153 11.67 -1.02 4.06
N SER A 154 11.21 -2.18 4.53
CA SER A 154 11.95 -3.45 4.55
C SER A 154 11.35 -4.52 3.62
N CYS A 155 10.42 -4.13 2.75
CA CYS A 155 9.85 -4.98 1.72
C CYS A 155 10.61 -4.82 0.39
N ILE A 156 10.67 -5.91 -0.37
CA ILE A 156 11.24 -5.94 -1.73
C ILE A 156 10.27 -6.61 -2.70
N PRO A 157 10.26 -6.25 -3.99
CA PRO A 157 9.65 -7.07 -5.03
C PRO A 157 10.54 -8.28 -5.34
N VAL A 158 9.94 -9.42 -5.68
CA VAL A 158 10.68 -10.64 -6.09
C VAL A 158 10.42 -11.07 -7.54
N TYR A 159 9.60 -10.29 -8.25
CA TYR A 159 9.35 -10.41 -9.68
C TYR A 159 9.39 -9.02 -10.33
N ASN A 160 9.61 -8.96 -11.64
CA ASN A 160 9.55 -7.72 -12.40
C ASN A 160 8.15 -7.10 -12.45
N PHE A 161 8.12 -5.79 -12.75
CA PHE A 161 6.90 -5.01 -12.75
C PHE A 161 5.82 -5.54 -13.70
N PRO A 162 6.11 -5.93 -14.95
CA PRO A 162 5.08 -6.48 -15.83
C PRO A 162 4.40 -7.72 -15.27
N THR A 163 5.15 -8.60 -14.58
CA THR A 163 4.60 -9.79 -13.94
C THR A 163 3.70 -9.41 -12.78
N VAL A 164 4.18 -8.57 -11.86
CA VAL A 164 3.43 -8.09 -10.69
C VAL A 164 2.15 -7.37 -11.12
N TYR A 165 2.25 -6.45 -12.09
CA TYR A 165 1.12 -5.67 -12.59
C TYR A 165 0.05 -6.58 -13.22
N LYS A 166 0.44 -7.49 -14.11
CA LYS A 166 -0.51 -8.43 -14.75
C LYS A 166 -1.20 -9.34 -13.73
N TYR A 167 -0.44 -9.84 -12.75
CA TYR A 167 -0.96 -10.69 -11.69
C TYR A 167 -2.01 -9.94 -10.85
N LEU A 168 -1.71 -8.71 -10.43
CA LEU A 168 -2.63 -7.97 -9.57
C LEU A 168 -3.85 -7.45 -10.32
N ILE A 169 -3.65 -6.78 -11.45
CA ILE A 169 -4.76 -6.25 -12.26
C ILE A 169 -5.67 -7.38 -12.76
N GLY A 170 -5.10 -8.52 -13.13
CA GLY A 170 -5.84 -9.68 -13.61
C GLY A 170 -6.54 -10.50 -12.53
N SER A 171 -6.32 -10.23 -11.24
CA SER A 171 -6.94 -11.01 -10.16
C SER A 171 -8.46 -10.73 -10.07
N ASN A 172 -9.24 -11.71 -9.61
CA ASN A 172 -10.65 -11.57 -9.23
C ASN A 172 -10.81 -11.30 -7.73
N HIS A 173 -9.76 -11.54 -6.95
CA HIS A 173 -9.78 -11.45 -5.50
C HIS A 173 -8.79 -10.39 -4.99
N SER A 174 -9.00 -9.94 -3.77
CA SER A 174 -7.99 -9.26 -2.96
C SER A 174 -7.16 -10.29 -2.20
N PHE A 175 -5.97 -9.90 -1.74
CA PHE A 175 -5.04 -10.78 -1.02
C PHE A 175 -4.85 -10.32 0.43
N VAL A 176 -5.85 -10.61 1.27
CA VAL A 176 -5.77 -10.51 2.73
C VAL A 176 -5.71 -11.90 3.32
N GLU A 177 -4.64 -12.19 4.07
CA GLU A 177 -4.54 -13.45 4.79
C GLU A 177 -5.66 -13.52 5.85
N SER A 178 -6.40 -14.62 5.87
CA SER A 178 -7.53 -14.77 6.80
C SER A 178 -7.73 -16.23 7.16
N TYR A 179 -7.46 -16.57 8.42
CA TYR A 179 -7.59 -17.92 8.94
C TYR A 179 -8.04 -17.90 10.40
N ASP A 180 -8.59 -19.04 10.83
CA ASP A 180 -8.99 -19.26 12.21
C ASP A 180 -7.87 -19.97 12.96
N ASP A 181 -7.17 -19.24 13.82
CA ASP A 181 -6.11 -19.76 14.68
C ASP A 181 -6.67 -20.05 16.08
N PRO A 182 -6.83 -21.31 16.49
CA PRO A 182 -7.38 -21.65 17.80
C PRO A 182 -6.42 -21.32 18.96
N GLY A 183 -5.17 -20.96 18.67
CA GLY A 183 -4.12 -20.72 19.65
C GLY A 183 -4.17 -19.34 20.32
N ARG A 184 -3.18 -19.11 21.19
CA ARG A 184 -3.02 -17.87 21.98
C ARG A 184 -2.91 -16.60 21.13
N TYR A 185 -2.44 -16.72 19.89
CA TYR A 185 -2.20 -15.59 18.99
C TYR A 185 -3.37 -15.34 18.02
N GLY A 186 -4.37 -16.23 17.97
CA GLY A 186 -5.58 -16.08 17.19
C GLY A 186 -6.78 -15.80 18.08
N ARG A 187 -7.58 -16.84 18.35
CA ARG A 187 -8.75 -16.78 19.26
C ARG A 187 -8.40 -16.33 20.67
N GLY A 188 -7.17 -16.60 21.15
CA GLY A 188 -6.71 -16.12 22.46
C GLY A 188 -6.64 -14.59 22.59
N ARG A 189 -6.64 -13.86 21.47
CA ARG A 189 -6.65 -12.39 21.41
C ARG A 189 -8.05 -11.78 21.33
N TYR A 190 -9.08 -12.60 21.11
CA TYR A 190 -10.46 -12.12 21.00
C TYR A 190 -11.00 -11.58 22.33
N SER A 191 -11.68 -10.43 22.27
CA SER A 191 -12.34 -9.82 23.42
C SER A 191 -13.82 -10.14 23.42
N ARG A 192 -14.33 -10.76 24.49
CA ARG A 192 -15.78 -11.03 24.67
C ARG A 192 -16.64 -9.76 24.69
N LYS A 193 -16.03 -8.58 24.89
CA LYS A 193 -16.71 -7.28 24.79
C LYS A 193 -17.11 -6.90 23.36
N MET A 194 -16.65 -7.66 22.36
CA MET A 194 -17.09 -7.50 20.97
C MET A 194 -18.41 -8.21 20.68
N LEU A 195 -18.97 -8.98 21.63
CA LEU A 195 -20.31 -9.53 21.52
C LEU A 195 -21.39 -8.45 21.75
N PRO A 196 -22.54 -8.55 21.06
CA PRO A 196 -22.91 -9.58 20.08
C PRO A 196 -22.41 -9.29 18.64
N GLU A 197 -21.75 -8.16 18.40
CA GLU A 197 -21.46 -7.69 17.04
C GLU A 197 -20.45 -8.55 16.28
N ILE A 198 -19.46 -9.11 16.97
CA ILE A 198 -18.49 -10.07 16.42
C ILE A 198 -18.46 -11.29 17.33
N GLU A 199 -18.90 -12.43 16.80
CA GLU A 199 -18.82 -13.71 17.50
C GLU A 199 -17.45 -14.38 17.34
N LEU A 200 -17.06 -15.22 18.31
CA LEU A 200 -15.74 -15.86 18.28
C LEU A 200 -15.49 -16.69 17.01
N TYR A 201 -16.52 -17.34 16.45
CA TYR A 201 -16.36 -18.14 15.22
C TYR A 201 -16.10 -17.27 13.97
N GLN A 202 -16.45 -15.98 14.04
CA GLN A 202 -16.22 -15.00 12.97
C GLN A 202 -14.82 -14.38 13.06
N TRP A 203 -14.18 -14.44 14.23
CA TRP A 203 -12.85 -13.90 14.47
C TRP A 203 -11.81 -14.57 13.56
N ARG A 204 -10.99 -13.75 12.90
CA ARG A 204 -9.90 -14.20 12.05
C ARG A 204 -8.61 -13.51 12.39
N LYS A 205 -7.52 -14.18 12.06
CA LYS A 205 -6.16 -13.69 12.08
C LYS A 205 -5.62 -13.60 10.66
N GLY A 206 -4.71 -12.68 10.44
CA GLY A 206 -3.97 -12.53 9.20
C GLY A 206 -2.68 -11.73 9.41
N SER A 207 -2.01 -11.51 8.29
CA SER A 207 -0.88 -10.58 8.17
C SER A 207 -1.38 -9.15 8.03
N GLN A 208 -0.64 -8.20 8.61
CA GLN A 208 -0.80 -6.77 8.32
C GLN A 208 -0.64 -6.46 6.82
N TRP A 209 0.22 -7.22 6.12
CA TRP A 209 0.58 -6.95 4.73
C TRP A 209 -0.48 -7.49 3.77
N PHE A 210 -1.20 -6.58 3.12
CA PHE A 210 -2.32 -6.90 2.24
C PHE A 210 -2.14 -6.32 0.83
N GLU A 211 -2.92 -6.89 -0.10
CA GLU A 211 -3.35 -6.21 -1.31
C GLU A 211 -4.88 -6.16 -1.36
N LEU A 212 -5.46 -5.00 -1.72
CA LEU A 212 -6.90 -4.82 -1.87
C LEU A 212 -7.26 -4.38 -3.29
N SER A 213 -8.33 -4.96 -3.82
CA SER A 213 -9.09 -4.35 -4.91
C SER A 213 -9.69 -3.01 -4.48
N ARG A 214 -9.98 -2.12 -5.44
CA ARG A 214 -10.67 -0.85 -5.19
C ARG A 214 -11.96 -1.02 -4.41
N THR A 215 -12.75 -2.04 -4.74
CA THR A 215 -14.02 -2.32 -4.06
C THR A 215 -13.83 -2.58 -2.57
N LEU A 216 -12.90 -3.48 -2.21
CA LEU A 216 -12.62 -3.76 -0.79
C LEU A 216 -11.95 -2.58 -0.07
N ALA A 217 -11.09 -1.82 -0.76
CA ALA A 217 -10.50 -0.60 -0.22
C ALA A 217 -11.59 0.43 0.16
N ILE A 218 -12.60 0.63 -0.70
CA ILE A 218 -13.74 1.51 -0.44
C ILE A 218 -14.52 1.03 0.79
N TYR A 219 -14.79 -0.27 0.92
CA TYR A 219 -15.47 -0.80 2.11
C TYR A 219 -14.69 -0.52 3.38
N ILE A 220 -13.37 -0.74 3.39
CA ILE A 220 -12.53 -0.49 4.57
C ILE A 220 -12.52 0.98 4.99
N VAL A 221 -12.44 1.92 4.04
CA VAL A 221 -12.44 3.35 4.40
C VAL A 221 -13.84 3.84 4.82
N SER A 222 -14.90 3.23 4.29
CA SER A 222 -16.30 3.56 4.60
C SER A 222 -16.79 2.95 5.92
N GLU A 223 -16.18 1.87 6.38
CA GLU A 223 -16.59 1.17 7.59
C GLU A 223 -16.28 2.01 8.84
N THR A 224 -17.30 2.21 9.69
CA THR A 224 -17.16 2.88 10.99
C THR A 224 -17.51 2.01 12.20
N LYS A 225 -18.48 1.09 12.09
CA LYS A 225 -19.01 0.32 13.21
C LYS A 225 -17.98 -0.69 13.74
N TYR A 226 -17.51 -1.58 12.87
CA TYR A 226 -16.54 -2.62 13.22
C TYR A 226 -15.17 -2.04 13.51
N TYR A 227 -14.73 -1.02 12.77
CA TYR A 227 -13.53 -0.27 13.13
C TYR A 227 -13.61 0.27 14.56
N THR A 228 -14.74 0.87 14.95
CA THR A 228 -14.92 1.41 16.32
C THR A 228 -14.85 0.31 17.38
N LEU A 229 -15.39 -0.88 17.10
CA LEU A 229 -15.28 -2.02 18.02
C LEU A 229 -13.82 -2.47 18.19
N PHE A 230 -13.06 -2.57 17.10
CA PHE A 230 -11.64 -2.89 17.16
C PHE A 230 -10.85 -1.82 17.91
N SER A 231 -11.10 -0.55 17.63
CA SER A 231 -10.50 0.59 18.33
C SER A 231 -10.71 0.53 19.85
N ARG A 232 -11.93 0.17 20.29
CA ARG A 232 -12.30 0.13 21.71
C ARG A 232 -11.85 -1.14 22.43
N TYR A 233 -11.91 -2.29 21.76
CA TYR A 233 -11.82 -3.60 22.43
C TYR A 233 -10.65 -4.47 21.99
N CYS A 234 -9.99 -4.16 20.87
CA CYS A 234 -8.76 -4.84 20.42
C CYS A 234 -7.52 -4.07 20.89
N LEU A 235 -7.30 -4.06 22.21
CA LEU A 235 -6.13 -3.45 22.83
C LEU A 235 -5.00 -4.48 22.98
N PRO A 236 -3.72 -4.08 23.05
CA PRO A 236 -2.62 -5.01 23.25
C PRO A 236 -2.92 -6.05 24.36
N ALA A 237 -2.76 -7.35 24.10
CA ALA A 237 -2.07 -7.97 22.96
C ALA A 237 -2.97 -8.42 21.77
N CYS A 238 -4.08 -7.72 21.46
CA CYS A 238 -5.01 -8.10 20.39
C CYS A 238 -4.57 -7.73 18.95
N TYR A 239 -3.81 -6.64 18.75
CA TYR A 239 -3.25 -6.19 17.46
C TYR A 239 -4.27 -6.06 16.31
N PRO A 240 -4.95 -4.91 16.18
CA PRO A 240 -6.04 -4.74 15.22
C PRO A 240 -5.58 -4.81 13.75
N ASP A 241 -4.33 -4.49 13.45
CA ASP A 241 -3.70 -4.62 12.13
C ASP A 241 -3.64 -6.07 11.63
N GLU A 242 -3.61 -7.06 12.53
CA GLU A 242 -3.60 -8.50 12.19
C GLU A 242 -4.99 -9.15 12.24
N HIS A 243 -6.03 -8.43 12.69
CA HIS A 243 -7.33 -9.03 12.98
C HIS A 243 -8.54 -8.29 12.39
N TYR A 244 -8.46 -6.97 12.19
CA TYR A 244 -9.57 -6.15 11.72
C TYR A 244 -10.05 -6.53 10.32
N MET A 245 -9.20 -6.35 9.30
CA MET A 245 -9.57 -6.67 7.92
C MET A 245 -9.87 -8.17 7.72
N PRO A 246 -9.08 -9.11 8.26
CA PRO A 246 -9.39 -10.54 8.15
C PRO A 246 -10.78 -10.90 8.70
N THR A 247 -11.13 -10.37 9.87
CA THR A 247 -12.42 -10.62 10.52
C THR A 247 -13.55 -9.98 9.73
N TYR A 248 -13.40 -8.70 9.36
CA TYR A 248 -14.42 -7.97 8.61
C TYR A 248 -14.72 -8.62 7.26
N PHE A 249 -13.70 -9.01 6.50
CA PHE A 249 -13.92 -9.69 5.23
C PHE A 249 -14.51 -11.09 5.39
N ASN A 250 -14.11 -11.86 6.40
CA ASN A 250 -14.75 -13.14 6.69
C ASN A 250 -16.25 -13.01 6.98
N MET A 251 -16.68 -11.90 7.61
CA MET A 251 -18.08 -11.66 7.92
C MET A 251 -18.91 -11.19 6.71
N PHE A 252 -18.35 -10.36 5.83
CA PHE A 252 -19.15 -9.62 4.84
C PHE A 252 -18.72 -9.81 3.38
N HIS A 253 -17.44 -10.10 3.12
CA HIS A 253 -16.86 -10.04 1.77
C HIS A 253 -15.91 -11.20 1.47
N GLY A 254 -16.12 -12.36 2.10
CA GLY A 254 -15.21 -13.50 2.03
C GLY A 254 -15.03 -14.04 0.60
N SER A 255 -16.06 -13.95 -0.23
CA SER A 255 -16.00 -14.35 -1.65
C SER A 255 -15.13 -13.45 -2.52
N LEU A 256 -14.78 -12.24 -2.06
CA LEU A 256 -13.91 -11.30 -2.78
C LEU A 256 -12.46 -11.34 -2.30
N ASN A 257 -12.15 -12.20 -1.31
CA ASN A 257 -10.83 -12.32 -0.70
C ASN A 257 -10.25 -13.73 -0.90
N SER A 258 -8.96 -13.82 -1.17
CA SER A 258 -8.28 -15.10 -1.40
C SER A 258 -7.85 -15.82 -0.11
N ASN A 259 -8.04 -15.21 1.06
CA ASN A 259 -7.59 -15.69 2.37
C ASN A 259 -6.08 -15.96 2.47
N ARG A 260 -5.28 -15.35 1.59
CA ARG A 260 -3.81 -15.42 1.56
C ARG A 260 -3.23 -14.04 1.28
N THR A 261 -1.97 -13.82 1.66
CA THR A 261 -1.19 -12.64 1.28
C THR A 261 -0.29 -12.93 0.07
N VAL A 262 0.11 -11.87 -0.65
CA VAL A 262 1.15 -11.91 -1.69
C VAL A 262 2.53 -11.50 -1.17
N THR A 263 2.67 -11.29 0.14
CA THR A 263 3.93 -10.90 0.78
C THR A 263 4.49 -12.06 1.58
N TRP A 264 5.61 -12.61 1.14
CA TRP A 264 6.30 -13.67 1.84
C TRP A 264 6.98 -13.16 3.11
N VAL A 265 6.92 -13.98 4.17
CA VAL A 265 7.50 -13.70 5.47
C VAL A 265 8.08 -14.99 6.06
N ASP A 266 9.31 -14.91 6.58
CA ASP A 266 9.92 -16.03 7.31
C ASP A 266 9.66 -15.93 8.81
N TRP A 267 8.89 -16.88 9.33
CA TRP A 267 8.56 -17.03 10.75
C TRP A 267 9.34 -18.17 11.43
N SER A 268 10.34 -18.77 10.77
CA SER A 268 11.09 -19.94 11.26
C SER A 268 11.78 -19.72 12.61
N LEU A 269 12.22 -18.48 12.90
CA LEU A 269 12.85 -18.12 14.17
C LEU A 269 11.87 -18.01 15.35
N GLY A 270 10.56 -17.96 15.08
CA GLY A 270 9.53 -17.71 16.08
C GLY A 270 9.59 -16.29 16.69
N GLY A 271 8.68 -16.03 17.63
CA GLY A 271 8.59 -14.73 18.32
C GLY A 271 7.61 -13.73 17.68
N PRO A 272 7.62 -12.46 18.12
CA PRO A 272 6.66 -11.44 17.69
C PRO A 272 7.04 -10.77 16.35
N HIS A 273 8.23 -11.06 15.81
CA HIS A 273 8.72 -10.47 14.58
C HIS A 273 9.35 -11.55 13.69
N PRO A 274 9.22 -11.42 12.37
CA PRO A 274 9.82 -12.39 11.44
C PRO A 274 11.33 -12.23 11.35
N ALA A 275 11.98 -13.24 10.77
CA ALA A 275 13.40 -13.22 10.47
C ALA A 275 13.77 -12.03 9.57
N THR A 276 14.98 -11.51 9.76
CA THR A 276 15.52 -10.39 8.98
C THR A 276 16.74 -10.86 8.20
N TYR A 277 16.69 -10.72 6.87
CA TYR A 277 17.79 -11.01 5.96
C TYR A 277 18.73 -9.80 5.85
N ALA A 278 19.98 -9.99 6.25
CA ALA A 278 21.09 -9.07 6.03
C ALA A 278 21.82 -9.39 4.72
N GLY A 279 22.81 -8.57 4.35
CA GLY A 279 23.63 -8.74 3.13
C GLY A 279 24.14 -10.17 2.92
N ASP A 280 24.74 -10.77 3.96
CA ASP A 280 25.32 -12.13 3.88
C ASP A 280 24.28 -13.23 3.63
N ASN A 281 22.99 -12.94 3.84
CA ASN A 281 21.92 -13.88 3.58
C ASN A 281 21.43 -13.84 2.12
N ILE A 282 21.77 -12.81 1.36
CA ILE A 282 21.23 -12.61 0.01
C ILE A 282 21.98 -13.50 -0.98
N THR A 283 21.28 -14.51 -1.46
CA THR A 283 21.76 -15.41 -2.50
C THR A 283 20.72 -15.57 -3.60
N GLU A 284 21.15 -16.00 -4.79
CA GLU A 284 20.24 -16.34 -5.88
C GLU A 284 19.22 -17.41 -5.44
N ASP A 285 19.68 -18.46 -4.74
CA ASP A 285 18.83 -19.53 -4.22
C ASP A 285 17.77 -19.01 -3.26
N LEU A 286 18.10 -18.06 -2.38
CA LEU A 286 17.13 -17.44 -1.49
C LEU A 286 16.01 -16.78 -2.31
N VAL A 287 16.35 -15.89 -3.24
CA VAL A 287 15.35 -15.16 -4.05
C VAL A 287 14.52 -16.13 -4.89
N ARG A 288 15.15 -17.15 -5.50
CA ARG A 288 14.44 -18.20 -6.25
C ARG A 288 13.48 -19.01 -5.38
N SER A 289 13.90 -19.35 -4.16
CA SER A 289 13.05 -20.08 -3.22
C SER A 289 11.82 -19.27 -2.78
N ILE A 290 11.96 -17.95 -2.62
CA ILE A 290 10.84 -17.06 -2.31
C ILE A 290 9.88 -16.95 -3.49
N ARG A 291 10.42 -16.85 -4.72
CA ARG A 291 9.62 -16.83 -5.96
C ARG A 291 8.80 -18.10 -6.12
N ASN A 292 9.43 -19.26 -5.91
CA ASN A 292 8.81 -20.56 -6.06
C ASN A 292 9.54 -21.62 -5.21
N ASN A 293 8.91 -22.06 -4.11
CA ASN A 293 9.39 -23.14 -3.26
C ASN A 293 8.71 -24.49 -3.56
N GLY A 294 8.09 -24.63 -4.73
CA GLY A 294 7.30 -25.79 -5.12
C GLY A 294 5.85 -25.78 -4.60
N ALA A 295 5.47 -24.78 -3.80
CA ALA A 295 4.08 -24.62 -3.38
C ALA A 295 3.21 -24.11 -4.52
N LEU A 296 1.99 -24.63 -4.59
CA LEU A 296 0.92 -24.10 -5.44
C LEU A 296 -0.10 -23.39 -4.55
N CYS A 297 -0.65 -22.29 -5.07
CA CYS A 297 -1.67 -21.51 -4.39
C CYS A 297 -2.77 -21.10 -5.37
N GLN A 298 -3.93 -20.78 -4.81
CA GLN A 298 -5.10 -20.44 -5.61
C GLN A 298 -5.01 -19.01 -6.17
N TYR A 299 -5.34 -18.87 -7.46
CA TYR A 299 -5.43 -17.62 -8.20
C TYR A 299 -6.55 -17.73 -9.24
N ASN A 300 -7.57 -16.87 -9.17
CA ASN A 300 -8.71 -16.84 -10.11
C ASN A 300 -9.42 -18.19 -10.35
N SER A 301 -9.46 -19.06 -9.34
CA SER A 301 -9.98 -20.44 -9.40
C SER A 301 -9.03 -21.50 -9.97
N GLU A 302 -7.81 -21.12 -10.36
CA GLU A 302 -6.74 -22.02 -10.79
C GLU A 302 -5.63 -22.10 -9.75
N MET A 303 -4.70 -23.03 -9.94
CA MET A 303 -3.48 -23.14 -9.13
C MET A 303 -2.32 -22.49 -9.87
N THR A 304 -1.54 -21.68 -9.17
CA THR A 304 -0.33 -21.02 -9.68
C THR A 304 0.86 -21.31 -8.77
N SER A 305 2.06 -21.30 -9.35
CA SER A 305 3.33 -21.34 -8.61
C SER A 305 3.78 -19.95 -8.14
N ILE A 306 3.13 -18.87 -8.59
CA ILE A 306 3.45 -17.50 -8.16
C ILE A 306 2.61 -17.18 -6.93
N CYS A 307 3.13 -17.52 -5.76
CA CYS A 307 2.41 -17.35 -4.50
C CYS A 307 2.71 -16.05 -3.78
N TYR A 308 3.88 -15.48 -4.01
CA TYR A 308 4.31 -14.24 -3.39
C TYR A 308 4.94 -13.33 -4.45
N LEU A 309 4.55 -12.06 -4.44
CA LEU A 309 5.07 -11.01 -5.31
C LEU A 309 6.11 -10.15 -4.59
N PHE A 310 6.03 -10.12 -3.26
CA PHE A 310 6.87 -9.33 -2.38
C PHE A 310 7.42 -10.18 -1.25
N ALA A 311 8.47 -9.69 -0.59
CA ALA A 311 9.08 -10.38 0.53
C ALA A 311 9.53 -9.41 1.62
N ARG A 312 9.57 -9.90 2.86
CA ARG A 312 10.11 -9.20 4.03
C ARG A 312 10.63 -10.21 5.07
N LYS A 313 11.57 -9.88 5.95
CA LYS A 313 12.12 -8.53 6.23
C LYS A 313 13.57 -8.42 5.77
N PHE A 314 13.92 -7.35 5.07
CA PHE A 314 15.28 -7.10 4.60
C PHE A 314 15.92 -5.94 5.34
N ALA A 315 17.14 -6.13 5.85
CA ALA A 315 17.93 -5.08 6.48
C ALA A 315 18.58 -4.18 5.41
N PRO A 316 18.97 -2.92 5.74
CA PRO A 316 19.65 -2.04 4.79
C PRO A 316 20.88 -2.65 4.12
N SER A 317 21.63 -3.51 4.84
CA SER A 317 22.81 -4.20 4.29
C SER A 317 22.49 -5.19 3.16
N ALA A 318 21.23 -5.55 2.96
CA ALA A 318 20.78 -6.40 1.86
C ALA A 318 20.69 -5.66 0.52
N LEU A 319 20.71 -4.32 0.50
CA LEU A 319 20.47 -3.53 -0.71
C LEU A 319 21.46 -3.86 -1.84
N GLU A 320 22.77 -3.75 -1.58
CA GLU A 320 23.79 -3.93 -2.62
C GLU A 320 23.72 -5.36 -3.22
N PRO A 321 23.71 -6.44 -2.42
CA PRO A 321 23.53 -7.79 -2.98
C PRO A 321 22.22 -7.97 -3.76
N LEU A 322 21.13 -7.32 -3.36
CA LEU A 322 19.86 -7.36 -4.10
C LEU A 322 19.95 -6.62 -5.44
N LEU A 323 20.66 -5.50 -5.50
CA LEU A 323 20.89 -4.76 -6.75
C LEU A 323 21.72 -5.56 -7.75
N ASP A 324 22.66 -6.37 -7.27
CA ASP A 324 23.46 -7.28 -8.09
C ASP A 324 22.61 -8.41 -8.70
N LEU A 325 21.57 -8.86 -7.99
CA LEU A 325 20.65 -9.90 -8.44
C LEU A 325 19.43 -9.37 -9.21
N ALA A 326 19.23 -8.05 -9.28
CA ALA A 326 18.02 -7.44 -9.84
C ALA A 326 17.76 -7.89 -11.28
N SER A 327 18.77 -7.80 -12.15
CA SER A 327 18.58 -8.11 -13.57
C SER A 327 18.66 -9.60 -13.89
N SER A 328 19.46 -10.37 -13.13
CA SER A 328 19.66 -11.81 -13.37
C SER A 328 18.59 -12.70 -12.76
N VAL A 329 18.04 -12.32 -11.59
CA VAL A 329 17.10 -13.13 -10.83
C VAL A 329 15.73 -12.49 -10.70
N MET A 330 15.64 -11.17 -10.48
CA MET A 330 14.34 -10.49 -10.33
C MET A 330 13.79 -9.97 -11.67
N GLU A 331 14.62 -9.97 -12.71
CA GLU A 331 14.33 -9.65 -14.11
C GLU A 331 13.95 -8.18 -14.36
N PHE A 332 14.58 -7.23 -13.64
CA PHE A 332 14.46 -5.79 -13.90
C PHE A 332 15.73 -4.97 -13.65
#